data_AF-A0A7X7VYT1-F1
#
_entry.id   AF-A0A7X7VYT1-F1
#
_cell.length_a   1.000
_cell.length_b   1.000
_cell.length_c   1.000
_cell.angle_alpha   90.00
_cell.angle_beta   90.00
_cell.angle_gamma   90.00
#
_symmetry.space_group_name_H-M   'P 1'
#
loop_
_entity.id
_entity.type
_entity.pdbx_description
1 polymer ?
#
loop_
_entity_poly.entity_id
_entity_poly.type
_entity_poly.pdbx_seq_one_letter_code
_entity_poly.pdbx_strand_id
1 'polypeptide(L)'
;MESYTDKAHRFNALLMFVFSTILTITAYVNGGLRRAAVAAAFTYITSLVALGIAHLKVRRNFFKSLIIPLLPGAGTIVYSISQGGLPRMFTSYLVCVCLAAVYFNKKVILAFSSIVAAVILGLYIIDPALLLGASGSYGEFIPRYGMFICGSIALYYLANEGSRHLADALNESEKASRLNKDLTEIINQVNIATESLFENVNKCDETIAENQQGVANVAKSVQDISRAVEESAAAINNVSSYVSDSSQLISETYSISKKVEKGLHEKGILQQYLYILKG
;
A
#
# COMPACT_ATOMS: atom_id res chain seq x y z
N MET A 1 -18.78 -6.84 -2.20
CA MET A 1 -19.90 -7.73 -2.57
C MET A 1 -20.54 -7.37 -3.92
N GLU A 2 -20.81 -6.09 -4.23
CA GLU A 2 -21.45 -5.69 -5.51
C GLU A 2 -20.63 -6.07 -6.76
N SER A 3 -19.30 -5.94 -6.70
CA SER A 3 -18.39 -6.36 -7.78
C SER A 3 -18.47 -7.87 -8.06
N TYR A 4 -18.71 -8.70 -7.04
CA TYR A 4 -18.86 -10.15 -7.21
C TYR A 4 -20.19 -10.50 -7.90
N THR A 5 -21.29 -9.86 -7.47
CA THR A 5 -22.61 -10.12 -8.05
C THR A 5 -22.68 -9.74 -9.53
N ASP A 6 -21.96 -8.70 -9.97
CA ASP A 6 -21.86 -8.34 -11.40
C ASP A 6 -21.15 -9.44 -12.21
N LYS A 7 -20.04 -9.97 -11.69
CA LYS A 7 -19.33 -11.11 -12.30
C LYS A 7 -20.24 -12.35 -12.37
N ALA A 8 -21.01 -12.62 -11.32
CA ALA A 8 -21.97 -13.72 -11.28
C ALA A 8 -23.09 -13.55 -12.32
N HIS A 9 -23.61 -12.33 -12.54
CA HIS A 9 -24.58 -12.06 -13.59
C HIS A 9 -24.04 -12.41 -14.98
N ARG A 10 -22.81 -11.98 -15.30
CA ARG A 10 -22.17 -12.27 -16.59
C ARG A 10 -21.88 -13.76 -16.76
N PHE A 11 -21.41 -14.41 -15.71
CA PHE A 11 -21.13 -15.85 -15.73
C PHE A 11 -22.42 -16.66 -15.97
N ASN A 12 -23.51 -16.33 -15.27
CA ASN A 12 -24.79 -16.99 -15.49
C ASN A 12 -25.38 -16.71 -16.88
N ALA A 13 -25.21 -15.50 -17.43
CA ALA A 13 -25.58 -15.22 -18.81
C ALA A 13 -24.79 -16.08 -19.80
N LEU A 14 -23.47 -16.22 -19.60
CA LEU A 14 -22.62 -17.09 -20.41
C LEU A 14 -23.04 -18.57 -20.31
N LEU A 15 -23.34 -19.06 -19.11
CA LEU A 15 -23.86 -20.42 -18.94
C LEU A 15 -25.18 -20.64 -19.68
N MET A 16 -26.07 -19.64 -19.72
CA MET A 16 -27.31 -19.75 -20.49
C MET A 16 -27.08 -19.86 -22.01
N PHE A 17 -26.07 -19.18 -22.55
CA PHE A 17 -25.66 -19.40 -23.95
C PHE A 17 -25.17 -20.84 -24.18
N VAL A 18 -24.38 -21.40 -23.25
CA VAL A 18 -23.94 -22.80 -23.33
C VAL A 18 -25.12 -23.78 -23.22
N PHE A 19 -26.09 -23.51 -22.35
CA PHE A 19 -27.30 -24.32 -22.30
C PHE A 19 -28.13 -24.23 -23.59
N SER A 20 -28.21 -23.04 -24.18
CA SER A 20 -28.93 -22.81 -25.43
C SER A 20 -28.30 -23.56 -26.61
N THR A 21 -26.97 -23.63 -26.69
CA THR A 21 -26.27 -24.41 -27.73
C THR A 21 -26.55 -25.91 -27.56
N ILE A 22 -26.43 -26.44 -26.34
CA ILE A 22 -26.68 -27.86 -26.04
C ILE A 22 -28.13 -28.23 -26.38
N LEU A 23 -29.10 -27.41 -25.99
CA LEU A 23 -30.53 -27.65 -26.28
C LEU A 23 -30.82 -27.59 -27.78
N THR A 24 -30.21 -26.66 -28.51
CA THR A 24 -30.36 -26.54 -29.97
C THR A 24 -29.83 -27.79 -30.68
N ILE A 25 -28.64 -28.27 -30.29
CA ILE A 25 -28.05 -29.51 -30.83
C ILE A 25 -28.96 -30.70 -30.52
N THR A 26 -29.44 -30.80 -29.29
CA THR A 26 -30.35 -31.88 -28.86
C THR A 26 -31.67 -31.84 -29.64
N ALA A 27 -32.21 -30.65 -29.92
CA ALA A 27 -33.41 -30.49 -30.73
C ALA A 27 -33.20 -30.89 -32.20
N TYR A 28 -32.00 -30.63 -32.74
CA TYR A 28 -31.60 -31.08 -34.08
C TYR A 28 -31.56 -32.61 -34.18
N VAL A 29 -30.91 -33.27 -33.23
CA VAL A 29 -30.79 -34.74 -33.22
C VAL A 29 -32.16 -35.41 -33.10
N ASN A 30 -33.05 -34.88 -32.24
CA ASN A 30 -34.35 -35.50 -31.96
C ASN A 30 -35.47 -35.13 -32.94
N GLY A 31 -35.25 -34.14 -33.82
CA GLY A 31 -36.36 -33.52 -34.56
C GLY A 31 -36.02 -32.85 -35.87
N GLY A 32 -34.77 -32.94 -36.31
CA GLY A 32 -34.27 -32.30 -37.53
C GLY A 32 -34.21 -30.78 -37.45
N LEU A 33 -33.90 -30.17 -38.60
CA LEU A 33 -33.58 -28.75 -38.71
C LEU A 33 -34.71 -27.82 -38.26
N ARG A 34 -35.98 -28.20 -38.51
CA ARG A 34 -37.14 -27.36 -38.17
C ARG A 34 -37.33 -27.22 -36.65
N ARG A 35 -37.19 -28.31 -35.88
CA ARG A 35 -37.27 -28.25 -34.41
C ARG A 35 -36.06 -27.56 -33.80
N ALA A 36 -34.87 -27.75 -34.39
CA ALA A 36 -33.66 -27.05 -33.99
C ALA A 36 -33.78 -25.53 -34.15
N ALA A 37 -34.29 -25.06 -35.30
CA ALA A 37 -34.46 -23.63 -35.56
C ALA A 37 -35.44 -22.96 -34.58
N VAL A 38 -36.55 -23.63 -34.28
CA VAL A 38 -37.52 -23.13 -33.29
C VAL A 38 -36.91 -23.12 -31.89
N ALA A 39 -36.25 -24.20 -31.47
CA ALA A 39 -35.58 -24.27 -30.17
C ALA A 39 -34.48 -23.21 -30.03
N ALA A 40 -33.69 -22.98 -31.08
CA ALA A 40 -32.66 -21.95 -31.13
C ALA A 40 -33.28 -20.55 -30.96
N ALA A 41 -34.32 -20.22 -31.72
CA ALA A 41 -34.97 -18.91 -31.62
C ALA A 41 -35.43 -18.62 -30.18
N PHE A 42 -36.14 -19.54 -29.53
CA PHE A 42 -36.63 -19.32 -28.17
C PHE A 42 -35.50 -19.26 -27.11
N THR A 43 -34.52 -20.17 -27.19
CA THR A 43 -33.45 -20.27 -26.17
C THR A 43 -32.43 -19.13 -26.29
N TYR A 44 -32.06 -18.73 -27.51
CA TYR A 44 -31.15 -17.60 -27.71
C TYR A 44 -31.81 -16.26 -27.42
N ILE A 45 -33.11 -16.07 -27.75
CA ILE A 45 -33.84 -14.86 -27.34
C ILE A 45 -33.87 -14.75 -25.82
N THR A 46 -34.13 -15.84 -25.10
CA THR A 46 -34.13 -15.85 -23.64
C THR A 46 -32.74 -15.53 -23.07
N SER A 47 -31.68 -16.07 -23.67
CA SER A 47 -30.29 -15.76 -23.30
C SER A 47 -29.90 -14.31 -23.57
N LEU A 48 -30.37 -13.71 -24.68
CA LEU A 48 -30.19 -12.30 -25.01
C LEU A 48 -30.90 -11.37 -24.02
N VAL A 49 -32.14 -11.69 -23.65
CA VAL A 49 -32.91 -10.95 -22.64
C VAL A 49 -32.17 -11.00 -21.30
N ALA A 50 -31.67 -12.17 -20.90
CA ALA A 50 -30.91 -12.30 -19.66
C ALA A 50 -29.58 -11.54 -19.68
N LEU A 51 -28.88 -11.51 -20.82
CA LEU A 51 -27.68 -10.70 -21.02
C LEU A 51 -27.99 -9.19 -20.91
N GLY A 52 -29.11 -8.74 -21.50
CA GLY A 52 -29.59 -7.37 -21.36
C GLY A 52 -29.87 -7.00 -19.90
N ILE A 53 -30.53 -7.89 -19.14
CA ILE A 53 -30.81 -7.70 -17.70
C ILE A 53 -29.50 -7.70 -16.88
N ALA A 54 -28.52 -8.52 -17.25
CA ALA A 54 -27.21 -8.55 -16.60
C ALA A 54 -26.44 -7.23 -16.77
N HIS A 55 -26.55 -6.56 -17.93
CA HIS A 55 -25.89 -5.27 -18.21
C HIS A 55 -26.70 -4.04 -17.77
N LEU A 56 -28.01 -4.17 -17.54
CA LEU A 56 -28.87 -3.09 -17.06
C LEU A 56 -28.45 -2.65 -15.65
N LYS A 57 -28.21 -1.36 -15.44
CA LYS A 57 -27.74 -0.79 -14.16
C LYS A 57 -28.89 -0.58 -13.15
N VAL A 58 -29.68 -1.62 -12.85
CA VAL A 58 -30.76 -1.56 -11.85
C VAL A 58 -30.20 -1.57 -10.43
N ARG A 59 -30.70 -0.68 -9.56
CA ARG A 59 -30.32 -0.47 -8.14
C ARG A 59 -30.52 -1.68 -7.20
N ARG A 60 -31.33 -2.70 -7.57
CA ARG A 60 -31.67 -3.82 -6.67
C ARG A 60 -31.04 -5.14 -7.13
N ASN A 61 -29.80 -5.39 -6.69
CA ASN A 61 -29.02 -6.58 -7.07
C ASN A 61 -29.75 -7.90 -6.74
N PHE A 62 -30.47 -7.97 -5.61
CA PHE A 62 -31.25 -9.15 -5.23
C PHE A 62 -32.28 -9.57 -6.28
N PHE A 63 -32.99 -8.62 -6.89
CA PHE A 63 -34.01 -8.95 -7.89
C PHE A 63 -33.39 -9.53 -9.16
N LYS A 64 -32.27 -8.97 -9.63
CA LYS A 64 -31.55 -9.52 -10.79
C LYS A 64 -31.06 -10.93 -10.53
N SER A 65 -30.49 -11.16 -9.34
CA SER A 65 -30.00 -12.48 -8.92
C SER A 65 -31.10 -13.53 -8.88
N LEU A 66 -32.35 -13.10 -8.63
CA LEU A 66 -33.52 -13.98 -8.66
C LEU A 66 -34.10 -14.17 -10.06
N ILE A 67 -34.24 -13.09 -10.85
CA ILE A 67 -34.86 -13.11 -12.17
C ILE A 67 -34.01 -13.89 -13.20
N ILE A 68 -32.69 -13.73 -13.16
CA ILE A 68 -31.78 -14.36 -14.14
C ILE A 68 -31.88 -15.90 -14.11
N PRO A 69 -31.85 -16.59 -12.95
CA PRO A 69 -32.14 -18.03 -12.88
C PRO A 69 -33.62 -18.39 -13.09
N LEU A 70 -34.55 -17.47 -12.81
CA LEU A 70 -35.99 -17.72 -12.99
C LEU A 70 -36.40 -17.77 -14.46
N LEU A 71 -35.76 -17.02 -15.34
CA LEU A 71 -36.00 -17.05 -16.79
C LEU A 71 -35.88 -18.46 -17.40
N PRO A 72 -34.75 -19.18 -17.27
CA PRO A 72 -34.64 -20.55 -17.75
C PRO A 72 -35.52 -21.53 -16.95
N GLY A 73 -35.72 -21.29 -15.65
CA GLY A 73 -36.67 -22.08 -14.84
C GLY A 73 -38.11 -22.01 -15.37
N ALA A 74 -38.60 -20.82 -15.70
CA ALA A 74 -39.92 -20.63 -16.30
C ALA A 74 -39.98 -21.21 -17.72
N GLY A 75 -38.94 -21.00 -18.53
CA GLY A 75 -38.87 -21.54 -19.89
C GLY A 75 -38.92 -23.07 -19.92
N THR A 76 -38.26 -23.74 -18.98
CA THR A 76 -38.26 -25.21 -18.88
C THR A 76 -39.62 -25.76 -18.45
N ILE A 77 -40.34 -25.06 -17.57
CA ILE A 77 -41.72 -25.41 -17.19
C ILE A 77 -42.66 -25.28 -18.40
N VAL A 78 -42.63 -24.14 -19.10
CA VAL A 78 -43.45 -23.91 -20.30
C VAL A 78 -43.15 -24.95 -21.38
N TYR A 79 -41.88 -25.27 -21.59
CA TYR A 79 -41.49 -26.30 -22.55
C TYR A 79 -42.00 -27.69 -22.16
N SER A 80 -41.92 -28.08 -20.88
CA SER A 80 -42.49 -29.33 -20.39
C SER A 80 -43.98 -29.43 -20.70
N ILE A 81 -44.74 -28.37 -20.41
CA ILE A 81 -46.18 -28.29 -20.69
C ILE A 81 -46.46 -28.44 -22.19
N SER A 82 -45.72 -27.70 -23.04
CA SER A 82 -45.92 -27.73 -24.50
C SER A 82 -45.68 -29.11 -25.14
N GLN A 83 -44.86 -29.95 -24.49
CA GLN A 83 -44.52 -31.28 -24.95
C GLN A 83 -45.37 -32.39 -24.30
N GLY A 84 -46.39 -32.01 -23.51
CA GLY A 84 -47.27 -32.97 -22.83
C GLY A 84 -46.59 -33.70 -21.66
N GLY A 85 -45.62 -33.05 -21.00
CA GLY A 85 -44.91 -33.57 -19.85
C GLY A 85 -43.68 -34.43 -20.18
N LEU A 86 -42.53 -34.02 -19.65
CA LEU A 86 -41.25 -34.69 -19.87
C LEU A 86 -40.54 -34.90 -18.52
N PRO A 87 -40.53 -36.13 -17.97
CA PRO A 87 -39.88 -36.42 -16.69
C PRO A 87 -38.40 -36.02 -16.61
N ARG A 88 -37.71 -36.00 -17.76
CA ARG A 88 -36.30 -35.57 -17.87
C ARG A 88 -36.08 -34.09 -17.54
N MET A 89 -37.12 -33.24 -17.57
CA MET A 89 -36.98 -31.80 -17.32
C MET A 89 -36.65 -31.47 -15.86
N PHE A 90 -36.86 -32.41 -14.92
CA PHE A 90 -36.47 -32.26 -13.52
C PHE A 90 -34.98 -32.00 -13.31
N THR A 91 -34.11 -32.53 -14.18
CA THR A 91 -32.67 -32.23 -14.12
C THR A 91 -32.39 -30.77 -14.49
N SER A 92 -33.20 -30.18 -15.36
CA SER A 92 -33.09 -28.78 -15.74
C SER A 92 -33.48 -27.83 -14.60
N TYR A 93 -34.45 -28.21 -13.76
CA TYR A 93 -34.79 -27.45 -12.55
C TYR A 93 -33.62 -27.42 -11.56
N LEU A 94 -32.93 -28.57 -11.36
CA LEU A 94 -31.72 -28.63 -10.53
C LEU A 94 -30.60 -27.74 -11.08
N VAL A 95 -30.39 -27.74 -12.40
CA VAL A 95 -29.45 -26.82 -13.06
C VAL A 95 -29.80 -25.36 -12.78
N CYS A 96 -31.08 -25.00 -12.81
CA CYS A 96 -31.49 -23.63 -12.50
C CYS A 96 -31.20 -23.24 -11.04
N VAL A 97 -31.30 -24.19 -10.10
CA VAL A 97 -30.85 -23.97 -8.71
C VAL A 97 -29.34 -23.79 -8.65
N CYS A 98 -28.55 -24.51 -9.45
CA CYS A 98 -27.11 -24.27 -9.56
C CYS A 98 -26.81 -22.85 -10.04
N LEU A 99 -27.55 -22.32 -11.03
CA LEU A 99 -27.42 -20.92 -11.46
C LEU A 99 -27.73 -19.94 -10.33
N ALA A 100 -28.74 -20.23 -9.49
CA ALA A 100 -29.00 -19.44 -8.29
C ALA A 100 -27.89 -19.57 -7.25
N ALA A 101 -27.25 -20.73 -7.14
CA ALA A 101 -26.16 -21.00 -6.20
C ALA A 101 -24.86 -20.25 -6.50
N VAL A 102 -24.58 -19.96 -7.78
CA VAL A 102 -23.44 -19.13 -8.21
C VAL A 102 -23.41 -17.76 -7.51
N TYR A 103 -24.56 -17.24 -7.10
CA TYR A 103 -24.60 -15.95 -6.39
C TYR A 103 -24.08 -16.03 -4.95
N PHE A 104 -23.78 -17.22 -4.42
CA PHE A 104 -23.40 -17.48 -3.02
C PHE A 104 -24.26 -16.68 -2.04
N ASN A 105 -25.58 -16.64 -2.29
CA ASN A 105 -26.52 -15.89 -1.47
C ASN A 105 -27.66 -16.81 -1.06
N LYS A 106 -27.64 -17.19 0.22
CA LYS A 106 -28.63 -18.07 0.83
C LYS A 106 -30.08 -17.60 0.64
N LYS A 107 -30.32 -16.27 0.64
CA LYS A 107 -31.65 -15.70 0.42
C LYS A 107 -32.13 -15.87 -1.02
N VAL A 108 -31.21 -15.76 -1.99
CA VAL A 108 -31.53 -15.93 -3.42
C VAL A 108 -31.89 -17.38 -3.70
N ILE A 109 -31.08 -18.33 -3.19
CA ILE A 109 -31.34 -19.76 -3.38
C ILE A 109 -32.66 -20.16 -2.74
N LEU A 110 -32.90 -19.75 -1.49
CA LEU A 110 -34.12 -20.09 -0.76
C LEU A 110 -35.37 -19.50 -1.45
N ALA A 111 -35.32 -18.25 -1.89
CA ALA A 111 -36.42 -17.64 -2.63
C ALA A 111 -36.67 -18.35 -3.97
N PHE A 112 -35.60 -18.61 -4.73
CA PHE A 112 -35.70 -19.28 -6.03
C PHE A 112 -36.25 -20.71 -5.90
N SER A 113 -35.66 -21.52 -5.02
CA SER A 113 -36.06 -22.91 -4.83
C SER A 113 -37.48 -23.02 -4.29
N SER A 114 -37.89 -22.12 -3.39
CA SER A 114 -39.27 -22.06 -2.89
C SER A 114 -40.28 -21.73 -3.99
N ILE A 115 -39.99 -20.76 -4.86
CA ILE A 115 -40.86 -20.41 -5.99
C ILE A 115 -41.00 -21.60 -6.94
N VAL A 116 -39.88 -22.20 -7.36
CA VAL A 116 -39.90 -23.32 -8.31
C VAL A 116 -40.55 -24.57 -7.70
N ALA A 117 -40.27 -24.87 -6.43
CA ALA A 117 -40.91 -25.97 -5.69
C ALA A 117 -42.44 -25.80 -5.65
N ALA A 118 -42.92 -24.59 -5.31
CA ALA A 118 -44.35 -24.30 -5.25
C ALA A 118 -45.02 -24.44 -6.62
N VAL A 119 -44.37 -23.98 -7.69
CA VAL A 119 -44.91 -24.11 -9.06
C VAL A 119 -44.95 -25.59 -9.50
N ILE A 120 -43.88 -26.36 -9.26
CA ILE A 120 -43.86 -27.79 -9.59
C ILE A 120 -44.95 -28.55 -8.82
N LEU A 121 -45.08 -28.28 -7.52
CA LEU A 121 -46.11 -28.91 -6.69
C LEU A 121 -47.53 -28.52 -7.15
N GLY A 122 -47.75 -27.23 -7.45
CA GLY A 122 -49.03 -26.73 -7.95
C GLY A 122 -49.42 -27.34 -9.30
N LEU A 123 -48.48 -27.45 -10.23
CA LEU A 123 -48.71 -28.10 -11.53
C LEU A 123 -49.05 -29.58 -11.37
N TYR A 124 -48.39 -30.28 -10.45
CA TYR A 124 -48.69 -31.69 -10.18
C TYR A 124 -50.10 -31.91 -9.61
N ILE A 125 -50.58 -31.00 -8.75
CA ILE A 125 -51.94 -31.06 -8.18
C ILE A 125 -53.01 -30.79 -9.26
N ILE A 126 -52.73 -29.88 -10.19
CA ILE A 126 -53.66 -29.53 -11.28
C ILE A 126 -53.74 -30.66 -12.30
N ASP A 127 -52.61 -31.06 -12.86
CA ASP A 127 -52.53 -32.17 -13.80
C ASP A 127 -51.10 -32.77 -13.82
N PRO A 128 -50.92 -34.00 -13.29
CA PRO A 128 -49.61 -34.64 -13.23
C PRO A 128 -49.03 -34.94 -14.63
N ALA A 129 -49.87 -35.01 -15.66
CA ALA A 129 -49.43 -35.22 -17.03
C ALA A 129 -48.63 -34.03 -17.58
N LEU A 130 -48.83 -32.80 -17.07
CA LEU A 130 -48.08 -31.62 -17.51
C LEU A 130 -46.58 -31.67 -17.18
N LEU A 131 -46.22 -32.45 -16.16
CA LEU A 131 -44.84 -32.59 -15.69
C LEU A 131 -44.23 -33.95 -16.06
N LEU A 132 -45.00 -35.03 -15.90
CA LEU A 132 -44.50 -36.40 -16.02
C LEU A 132 -45.02 -37.13 -17.27
N GLY A 133 -45.90 -36.51 -18.04
CA GLY A 133 -46.55 -37.13 -19.19
C GLY A 133 -47.43 -38.31 -18.79
N ALA A 134 -47.58 -39.29 -19.68
CA ALA A 134 -48.41 -40.48 -19.44
C ALA A 134 -47.98 -41.31 -18.21
N SER A 135 -46.76 -41.09 -17.70
CA SER A 135 -46.19 -41.70 -16.49
C SER A 135 -46.41 -40.87 -15.21
N GLY A 136 -47.58 -40.24 -15.06
CA GLY A 136 -47.96 -39.38 -13.92
C GLY A 136 -48.18 -40.09 -12.58
N SER A 137 -47.44 -41.15 -12.27
CA SER A 137 -47.56 -41.89 -11.00
C SER A 137 -46.84 -41.17 -9.86
N TYR A 138 -47.41 -41.27 -8.65
CA TYR A 138 -46.77 -40.83 -7.40
C TYR A 138 -45.37 -41.43 -7.21
N GLY A 139 -45.16 -42.66 -7.68
CA GLY A 139 -43.87 -43.35 -7.60
C GLY A 139 -42.76 -42.69 -8.41
N GLU A 140 -43.09 -41.93 -9.46
CA GLU A 140 -42.13 -41.17 -10.26
C GLU A 140 -41.98 -39.72 -9.75
N PHE A 141 -43.07 -39.11 -9.26
CA PHE A 141 -43.05 -37.73 -8.79
C PHE A 141 -42.23 -37.56 -7.51
N ILE A 142 -42.52 -38.37 -6.47
CA ILE A 142 -41.93 -38.24 -5.14
C ILE A 142 -40.40 -38.27 -5.17
N PRO A 143 -39.73 -39.26 -5.78
CA PRO A 143 -38.27 -39.29 -5.80
C PRO A 143 -37.66 -38.12 -6.60
N ARG A 144 -38.29 -37.66 -7.68
CA ARG A 144 -37.80 -36.54 -8.49
C ARG A 144 -37.94 -35.20 -7.78
N TYR A 145 -39.09 -34.97 -7.15
CA TYR A 145 -39.32 -33.79 -6.32
C TYR A 145 -38.43 -33.82 -5.08
N GLY A 146 -38.31 -34.98 -4.43
CA GLY A 146 -37.38 -35.20 -3.32
C GLY A 146 -35.93 -34.88 -3.68
N MET A 147 -35.45 -35.36 -4.83
CA MET A 147 -34.11 -35.02 -5.33
C MET A 147 -33.94 -33.51 -5.58
N PHE A 148 -34.95 -32.83 -6.11
CA PHE A 148 -34.91 -31.38 -6.28
C PHE A 148 -34.77 -30.64 -4.94
N ILE A 149 -35.54 -31.05 -3.93
CA ILE A 149 -35.47 -30.47 -2.58
C ILE A 149 -34.11 -30.76 -1.93
N CYS A 150 -33.65 -32.02 -1.95
CA CYS A 150 -32.34 -32.41 -1.42
C CYS A 150 -31.19 -31.65 -2.09
N GLY A 151 -31.20 -31.55 -3.43
CA GLY A 151 -30.22 -30.78 -4.18
C GLY A 151 -30.24 -29.29 -3.83
N SER A 152 -31.45 -28.72 -3.64
CA SER A 152 -31.62 -27.33 -3.22
C SER A 152 -31.07 -27.07 -1.81
N ILE A 153 -31.27 -28.00 -0.87
CA ILE A 153 -30.73 -27.90 0.49
C ILE A 153 -29.19 -28.00 0.47
N ALA A 154 -28.64 -28.94 -0.29
CA ALA A 154 -27.19 -29.08 -0.44
C ALA A 154 -26.55 -27.81 -1.00
N LEU A 155 -27.14 -27.24 -2.06
CA LEU A 155 -26.67 -25.99 -2.66
C LEU A 155 -26.86 -24.78 -1.73
N TYR A 156 -27.91 -24.75 -0.93
CA TYR A 156 -28.10 -23.73 0.10
C TYR A 156 -26.96 -23.74 1.12
N TYR A 157 -26.56 -24.92 1.61
CA TYR A 157 -25.45 -25.06 2.55
C TYR A 157 -24.12 -24.65 1.90
N LEU A 158 -23.84 -25.15 0.69
CA LEU A 158 -22.65 -24.79 -0.08
C LEU A 158 -22.55 -23.27 -0.29
N ALA A 159 -23.66 -22.63 -0.63
CA ALA A 159 -23.69 -21.19 -0.82
C ALA A 159 -23.53 -20.40 0.49
N ASN A 160 -24.09 -20.90 1.59
CA ASN A 160 -23.93 -20.28 2.91
C ASN A 160 -22.46 -20.33 3.34
N GLU A 161 -21.84 -21.51 3.30
CA GLU A 161 -20.43 -21.68 3.67
C GLU A 161 -19.50 -20.92 2.73
N GLY A 162 -19.73 -21.01 1.42
CA GLY A 162 -18.95 -20.28 0.43
C GLY A 162 -19.06 -18.76 0.60
N SER A 163 -20.24 -18.24 0.98
CA SER A 163 -20.41 -16.81 1.27
C SER A 163 -19.63 -16.35 2.49
N ARG A 164 -19.50 -17.21 3.52
CA ARG A 164 -18.73 -16.93 4.73
C ARG A 164 -17.24 -16.90 4.41
N HIS A 165 -16.73 -17.95 3.75
CA HIS A 165 -15.32 -18.01 3.35
C HIS A 165 -14.93 -16.86 2.40
N LEU A 166 -15.83 -16.47 1.49
CA LEU A 166 -15.60 -15.31 0.63
C LEU A 166 -15.53 -14.01 1.44
N ALA A 167 -16.38 -13.83 2.45
CA ALA A 167 -16.34 -12.66 3.32
C ALA A 167 -15.03 -12.62 4.13
N ASP A 168 -14.61 -13.77 4.68
CA ASP A 168 -13.35 -13.88 5.43
C ASP A 168 -12.14 -13.55 4.54
N ALA A 169 -12.09 -14.11 3.32
CA ALA A 169 -11.02 -13.84 2.37
C ALA A 169 -10.96 -12.36 1.93
N LEU A 170 -12.11 -11.70 1.77
CA LEU A 170 -12.17 -10.28 1.46
C LEU A 170 -11.67 -9.42 2.63
N ASN A 171 -12.02 -9.78 3.86
CA ASN A 171 -11.55 -9.09 5.07
C ASN A 171 -10.04 -9.24 5.23
N GLU A 172 -9.50 -10.45 5.07
CA GLU A 172 -8.05 -10.68 5.12
C GLU A 172 -7.31 -9.96 3.99
N SER A 173 -7.88 -9.93 2.77
CA SER A 173 -7.32 -9.16 1.66
C SER A 173 -7.32 -7.65 1.95
N GLU A 174 -8.34 -7.11 2.60
CA GLU A 174 -8.39 -5.69 2.98
C GLU A 174 -7.34 -5.37 4.05
N LYS A 175 -7.19 -6.23 5.07
CA LYS A 175 -6.14 -6.10 6.09
C LYS A 175 -4.74 -6.11 5.46
N ALA A 176 -4.48 -7.07 4.56
CA ALA A 176 -3.20 -7.16 3.85
C ALA A 176 -2.94 -5.91 3.00
N SER A 177 -3.96 -5.37 2.32
CA SER A 177 -3.84 -4.14 1.56
C SER A 177 -3.54 -2.93 2.44
N ARG A 178 -4.16 -2.83 3.63
CA ARG A 178 -3.89 -1.76 4.60
C ARG A 178 -2.46 -1.86 5.13
N LEU A 179 -2.05 -3.06 5.55
CA LEU A 179 -0.68 -3.32 6.02
C LEU A 179 0.36 -2.95 4.97
N ASN A 180 0.13 -3.26 3.69
CA ASN A 180 1.04 -2.90 2.61
C ASN A 180 1.14 -1.38 2.40
N LYS A 181 0.01 -0.67 2.55
CA LYS A 181 -0.02 0.79 2.49
C LYS A 181 0.77 1.40 3.64
N ASP A 182 0.57 0.92 4.86
CA ASP A 182 1.27 1.38 6.06
C ASP A 182 2.79 1.12 5.94
N LEU A 183 3.19 -0.05 5.44
CA LEU A 183 4.60 -0.37 5.15
C LEU A 183 5.20 0.59 4.12
N THR A 184 4.46 0.92 3.06
CA THR A 184 4.92 1.87 2.03
C THR A 184 5.14 3.26 2.64
N GLU A 185 4.25 3.70 3.53
CA GLU A 185 4.38 4.96 4.23
C GLU A 185 5.60 4.98 5.17
N ILE A 186 5.81 3.90 5.93
CA ILE A 186 7.00 3.74 6.78
C ILE A 186 8.28 3.81 5.95
N ILE A 187 8.34 3.11 4.80
CA ILE A 187 9.51 3.16 3.90
C ILE A 187 9.76 4.59 3.42
N ASN A 188 8.70 5.32 3.07
CA ASN A 188 8.85 6.73 2.65
C ASN A 188 9.38 7.61 3.79
N GLN A 189 8.91 7.42 5.03
CA GLN A 189 9.45 8.13 6.19
C GLN A 189 10.92 7.77 6.45
N VAL A 190 11.30 6.50 6.31
CA VAL A 190 12.70 6.05 6.41
C VAL A 190 13.57 6.73 5.34
N ASN A 191 13.09 6.85 4.11
CA ASN A 191 13.83 7.55 3.05
C ASN A 191 14.05 9.03 3.38
N ILE A 192 13.00 9.74 3.83
CA ILE A 192 13.12 11.15 4.25
C ILE A 192 14.12 11.30 5.41
N ALA A 193 14.03 10.42 6.42
CA ALA A 193 14.97 10.42 7.54
C ALA A 193 16.41 10.14 7.08
N THR A 194 16.60 9.24 6.11
CA THR A 194 17.91 8.93 5.52
C THR A 194 18.48 10.10 4.73
N GLU A 195 17.67 10.80 3.93
CA GLU A 195 18.08 12.02 3.22
C GLU A 195 18.49 13.12 4.19
N SER A 196 17.68 13.35 5.24
CA SER A 196 18.01 14.34 6.29
C SER A 196 19.31 13.99 7.02
N LEU A 197 19.53 12.71 7.31
CA LEU A 197 20.78 12.25 7.90
C LEU A 197 21.97 12.53 6.97
N PHE A 198 21.84 12.25 5.67
CA PHE A 198 22.89 12.51 4.69
C PHE A 198 23.21 14.01 4.57
N GLU A 199 22.19 14.86 4.57
CA GLU A 199 22.37 16.32 4.59
C GLU A 199 23.13 16.78 5.85
N ASN A 200 22.78 16.23 7.03
CA ASN A 200 23.47 16.55 8.28
C ASN A 200 24.91 16.05 8.31
N VAL A 201 25.20 14.87 7.72
CA VAL A 201 26.57 14.37 7.56
C VAL A 201 27.38 15.31 6.68
N ASN A 202 26.84 15.74 5.54
CA ASN A 202 27.54 16.69 4.66
C ASN A 202 27.82 18.03 5.36
N LYS A 203 26.85 18.58 6.11
CA LYS A 203 27.07 19.79 6.92
C LYS A 203 28.14 19.60 7.99
N CYS A 204 28.20 18.41 8.60
CA CYS A 204 29.24 18.08 9.57
C CYS A 204 30.62 18.07 8.89
N ASP A 205 30.74 17.48 7.71
CA ASP A 205 31.98 17.47 6.93
C ASP A 205 32.44 18.88 6.55
N GLU A 206 31.51 19.74 6.11
CA GLU A 206 31.79 21.17 5.86
C GLU A 206 32.30 21.87 7.13
N THR A 207 31.63 21.68 8.26
CA THR A 207 32.03 22.27 9.55
C THR A 207 33.41 21.76 9.99
N ILE A 208 33.72 20.48 9.77
CA ILE A 208 35.04 19.91 10.06
C ILE A 208 36.11 20.58 9.18
N ALA A 209 35.83 20.79 7.89
CA ALA A 209 36.76 21.47 6.98
C ALA A 209 37.02 22.93 7.41
N GLU A 210 35.96 23.68 7.77
CA GLU A 210 36.08 25.03 8.31
C GLU A 210 36.90 25.06 9.61
N ASN A 211 36.66 24.11 10.51
CA ASN A 211 37.39 24.02 11.77
C ASN A 211 38.87 23.68 11.55
N GLN A 212 39.19 22.80 10.59
CA GLN A 212 40.57 22.52 10.19
C GLN A 212 41.29 23.79 9.68
N GLN A 213 40.60 24.60 8.89
CA GLN A 213 41.13 25.90 8.45
C GLN A 213 41.34 26.86 9.62
N GLY A 214 40.39 26.91 10.56
CA GLY A 214 40.51 27.68 11.79
C GLY A 214 41.74 27.27 12.63
N VAL A 215 41.95 25.97 12.80
CA VAL A 215 43.13 25.40 13.49
C VAL A 215 44.43 25.80 12.78
N ALA A 216 44.48 25.74 11.45
CA ALA A 216 45.64 26.17 10.68
C ALA A 216 45.96 27.67 10.88
N ASN A 217 44.93 28.51 10.92
CA ASN A 217 45.09 29.95 11.19
C ASN A 217 45.59 30.20 12.62
N VAL A 218 45.07 29.47 13.62
CA VAL A 218 45.56 29.56 15.01
C VAL A 218 47.03 29.13 15.08
N ALA A 219 47.40 28.02 14.45
CA ALA A 219 48.77 27.55 14.41
C ALA A 219 49.72 28.59 13.81
N LYS A 220 49.30 29.24 12.71
CA LYS A 220 50.05 30.35 12.10
C LYS A 220 50.20 31.54 13.06
N SER A 221 49.12 31.96 13.72
CA SER A 221 49.17 33.05 14.72
C SER A 221 50.10 32.72 15.88
N VAL A 222 50.11 31.47 16.36
CA VAL A 222 51.05 31.01 17.39
C VAL A 222 52.49 31.12 16.88
N GLN A 223 52.75 30.72 15.64
CA GLN A 223 54.07 30.84 15.02
C GLN A 223 54.53 32.30 14.90
N ASP A 224 53.63 33.20 14.49
CA ASP A 224 53.90 34.64 14.41
C ASP A 224 54.18 35.24 15.81
N ILE A 225 53.43 34.83 16.85
CA ILE A 225 53.67 35.22 18.25
C ILE A 225 55.04 34.73 18.71
N SER A 226 55.39 33.47 18.46
CA SER A 226 56.71 32.92 18.83
C SER A 226 57.84 33.73 18.20
N ARG A 227 57.71 34.12 16.92
CA ARG A 227 58.69 34.96 16.24
C ARG A 227 58.79 36.36 16.87
N ALA A 228 57.65 36.98 17.20
CA ALA A 228 57.65 38.28 17.86
C ALA A 228 58.27 38.23 19.28
N VAL A 229 58.08 37.13 20.00
CA VAL A 229 58.73 36.88 21.31
C VAL A 229 60.24 36.75 21.14
N GLU A 230 60.72 36.02 20.14
CA GLU A 230 62.16 35.92 19.82
C GLU A 230 62.76 37.29 19.47
N GLU A 231 62.09 38.05 18.60
CA GLU A 231 62.51 39.41 18.22
C GLU A 231 62.55 40.34 19.46
N SER A 232 61.55 40.25 20.34
CA SER A 232 61.49 41.03 21.58
C SER A 232 62.61 40.65 22.55
N ALA A 233 62.90 39.35 22.71
CA ALA A 233 64.00 38.87 23.54
C ALA A 233 65.36 39.36 23.02
N ALA A 234 65.58 39.34 21.71
CA ALA A 234 66.77 39.89 21.08
C ALA A 234 66.90 41.40 21.33
N ALA A 235 65.81 42.16 21.18
CA ALA A 235 65.79 43.59 21.47
C ALA A 235 66.10 43.89 22.95
N ILE A 236 65.52 43.14 23.89
CA ILE A 236 65.81 43.25 25.32
C ILE A 236 67.29 42.97 25.62
N ASN A 237 67.87 41.93 25.01
CA ASN A 237 69.29 41.63 25.16
C ASN A 237 70.18 42.79 24.66
N ASN A 238 69.85 43.39 23.51
CA ASN A 238 70.57 44.55 22.99
C ASN A 238 70.45 45.76 23.94
N VAL A 239 69.26 46.06 24.44
CA VAL A 239 69.04 47.14 25.43
C VAL A 239 69.80 46.86 26.72
N SER A 240 69.79 45.63 27.21
CA SER A 240 70.55 45.20 28.40
C SER A 240 72.05 45.45 28.20
N SER A 241 72.60 45.11 27.02
CA SER A 241 73.98 45.41 26.67
C SER A 241 74.26 46.92 26.68
N TYR A 242 73.43 47.74 26.03
CA TYR A 242 73.58 49.19 26.02
C TYR A 242 73.51 49.81 27.42
N VAL A 243 72.62 49.31 28.29
CA VAL A 243 72.51 49.75 29.69
C VAL A 243 73.77 49.38 30.47
N SER A 244 74.31 48.18 30.26
CA SER A 244 75.57 47.75 30.87
C SER A 244 76.74 48.65 30.45
N ASP A 245 76.90 48.91 29.15
CA ASP A 245 77.95 49.77 28.62
C ASP A 245 77.83 51.21 29.17
N SER A 246 76.61 51.73 29.21
CA SER A 246 76.33 53.06 29.77
C SER A 246 76.66 53.13 31.27
N SER A 247 76.34 52.08 32.03
CA SER A 247 76.69 51.98 33.45
C SER A 247 78.20 52.01 33.66
N GLN A 248 78.96 51.30 32.81
CA GLN A 248 80.41 51.33 32.84
C GLN A 248 80.95 52.74 32.54
N LEU A 249 80.47 53.40 31.48
CA LEU A 249 80.87 54.78 31.13
C LEU A 249 80.55 55.78 32.25
N ILE A 250 79.39 55.66 32.91
CA ILE A 250 79.03 56.50 34.06
C ILE A 250 79.99 56.25 35.24
N SER A 251 80.31 54.99 35.53
CA SER A 251 81.26 54.62 36.59
C SER A 251 82.66 55.20 36.30
N GLU A 252 83.13 55.09 35.07
CA GLU A 252 84.39 55.68 34.61
C GLU A 252 84.36 57.21 34.76
N THR A 253 83.31 57.86 34.26
CA THR A 253 83.12 59.32 34.35
C THR A 253 83.08 59.79 35.81
N TYR A 254 82.37 59.07 36.68
CA TYR A 254 82.34 59.35 38.11
C TYR A 254 83.73 59.23 38.75
N SER A 255 84.49 58.19 38.38
CA SER A 255 85.87 58.02 38.85
C SER A 255 86.79 59.16 38.40
N ILE A 256 86.63 59.65 37.16
CA ILE A 256 87.35 60.79 36.61
C ILE A 256 86.95 62.06 37.37
N SER A 257 85.66 62.33 37.54
CA SER A 257 85.17 63.48 38.30
C SER A 257 85.72 63.49 39.72
N LYS A 258 85.76 62.35 40.40
CA LYS A 258 86.36 62.24 41.75
C LYS A 258 87.86 62.48 41.75
N LYS A 259 88.59 62.05 40.71
CA LYS A 259 90.01 62.39 40.52
C LYS A 259 90.21 63.88 40.28
N VAL A 260 89.36 64.51 39.46
CA VAL A 260 89.38 65.96 39.18
C VAL A 260 89.10 66.75 40.44
N GLU A 261 88.08 66.38 41.22
CA GLU A 261 87.74 67.00 42.51
C GLU A 261 88.92 66.95 43.47
N LYS A 262 89.53 65.76 43.66
CA LYS A 262 90.75 65.62 44.48
C LYS A 262 91.88 66.52 44.00
N GLY A 263 92.15 66.55 42.69
CA GLY A 263 93.20 67.40 42.12
C GLY A 263 92.93 68.90 42.26
N LEU A 264 91.66 69.33 42.18
CA LEU A 264 91.27 70.71 42.47
C LEU A 264 91.46 71.05 43.95
N HIS A 265 91.08 70.12 44.85
CA HIS A 265 91.25 70.29 46.29
C HIS A 265 92.74 70.40 46.65
N GLU A 266 93.59 69.57 46.06
CA GLU A 266 95.04 69.58 46.25
C GLU A 266 95.69 70.87 45.71
N LYS A 267 95.26 71.36 44.54
CA LYS A 267 95.68 72.68 44.02
C LYS A 267 95.18 73.85 44.87
N GLY A 268 93.97 73.76 45.42
CA GLY A 268 93.41 74.76 46.32
C GLY A 268 94.22 74.86 47.62
N ILE A 269 94.61 73.71 48.20
CA ILE A 269 95.49 73.66 49.38
C ILE A 269 96.88 74.23 49.06
N LEU A 270 97.44 73.95 47.88
CA LEU A 270 98.71 74.53 47.43
C LEU A 270 98.64 76.04 47.21
N GLN A 271 97.53 76.58 46.68
CA GLN A 271 97.32 78.02 46.58
C GLN A 271 97.16 78.68 47.95
N GLN A 272 96.45 78.04 48.89
CA GLN A 272 96.32 78.51 50.28
C GLN A 272 97.70 78.57 50.98
N TYR A 273 98.53 77.54 50.78
CA TYR A 273 99.91 77.50 51.30
C TYR A 273 100.81 78.59 50.69
N LEU A 274 100.70 78.83 49.39
CA LEU A 274 101.41 79.92 48.70
C LEU A 274 100.96 81.32 49.15
N TYR A 275 99.70 81.46 49.58
CA TYR A 275 99.17 82.71 50.13
C TYR A 275 99.67 82.96 51.56
N ILE A 276 99.81 81.90 52.37
CA ILE A 276 100.35 81.97 53.74
C ILE A 276 101.88 82.23 53.75
N LEU A 277 102.62 81.77 52.74
CA LEU A 277 104.07 82.03 52.60
C LEU A 277 104.39 83.43 52.04
N LYS A 278 103.38 84.22 51.64
CA LYS A 278 103.54 85.56 51.05
C LYS A 278 102.97 86.71 51.91
N GLY A 279 102.45 86.43 53.11
CA GLY A 279 102.01 87.43 54.09
C GLY A 279 102.77 87.26 55.40
#